data_AF-A0A924VV36-F1
#
_entry.id   AF-A0A924VV36-F1
#
_cell.length_a   1.000
_cell.length_b   1.000
_cell.length_c   1.000
_cell.angle_alpha   90.00
_cell.angle_beta   90.00
_cell.angle_gamma   90.00
#
_symmetry.space_group_name_H-M   'P 1'
#
loop_
_entity.id
_entity.type
_entity.pdbx_description
1 polymer ?
#
loop_
_entity_poly.entity_id
_entity_poly.type
_entity_poly.pdbx_seq_one_letter_code
_entity_poly.pdbx_strand_id
1 'polypeptide(L)'
;YAPWKPINLHSGDYITSANQVAINTADALSDAVKLSKGSEMSIDVMRNGKQLHMKIRPVESATDSEYRLGLWVRDSTAGIGTLTFVDPEAKQFAALGHGITDIDTGAMMTVSSGQILRSSILSATKGLRGTPGELKGVFLDETLVSGDIKLNSEYGVYGQYLGAFSAHSGTMPIGLISEIKVGPAYILSNVEGTKVDKFEIQIEKVLPHARRSLKGMVIRVTDPRLLEKTGGIVQGMSGSPIIQNDKIVGAVTHVFVNDPTRGYGIFVEWMLKQIENQRISWFSSFIVA
;
A
#
# COMPACT_ATOMS: atom_id res chain seq x y z
N TYR A 1 2.47 -8.10 -32.32
CA TYR A 1 1.51 -7.12 -32.86
C TYR A 1 1.12 -6.12 -31.77
N ALA A 2 0.97 -4.83 -32.08
CA ALA A 2 0.62 -3.78 -31.11
C ALA A 2 -0.64 -2.99 -31.55
N PRO A 3 -1.82 -3.66 -31.63
CA PRO A 3 -3.06 -3.03 -32.09
C PRO A 3 -3.57 -1.93 -31.14
N TRP A 4 -3.02 -1.85 -29.93
CA TRP A 4 -3.28 -0.80 -28.95
C TRP A 4 -2.60 0.55 -29.27
N LYS A 5 -1.53 0.55 -30.07
CA LYS A 5 -0.72 1.76 -30.31
C LYS A 5 -1.49 2.87 -31.06
N PRO A 6 -2.27 2.58 -32.12
CA PRO A 6 -3.02 3.60 -32.85
C PRO A 6 -4.15 4.25 -32.05
N ILE A 7 -4.65 3.57 -31.01
CA ILE A 7 -5.80 4.03 -30.22
C ILE A 7 -5.38 4.84 -29.00
N ASN A 8 -4.08 5.15 -28.87
CA ASN A 8 -3.54 5.96 -27.79
C ASN A 8 -3.82 5.37 -26.39
N LEU A 9 -3.79 4.04 -26.27
CA LEU A 9 -3.76 3.33 -24.99
C LEU A 9 -2.35 3.47 -24.38
N HIS A 10 -2.27 3.74 -23.08
CA HIS A 10 -1.02 3.93 -22.35
C HIS A 10 -0.91 2.98 -21.16
N SER A 11 0.33 2.66 -20.78
CA SER A 11 0.58 2.01 -19.50
C SER A 11 0.03 2.86 -18.35
N GLY A 12 -0.72 2.24 -17.46
CA GLY A 12 -1.43 2.90 -16.35
C GLY A 12 -2.92 3.16 -16.62
N ASP A 13 -3.40 2.90 -17.85
CA ASP A 13 -4.83 2.86 -18.12
C ASP A 13 -5.51 1.71 -17.41
N TYR A 14 -6.65 1.99 -16.78
CA TYR A 14 -7.48 0.97 -16.17
C TYR A 14 -8.66 0.64 -17.09
N ILE A 15 -8.68 -0.57 -17.65
CA ILE A 15 -9.78 -1.05 -18.49
C ILE A 15 -10.99 -1.37 -17.61
N THR A 16 -12.08 -0.64 -17.80
CA THR A 16 -13.32 -0.80 -17.01
C THR A 16 -14.35 -1.67 -17.71
N SER A 17 -14.36 -1.67 -19.04
CA SER A 17 -15.32 -2.45 -19.82
C SER A 17 -14.78 -2.85 -21.20
N ALA A 18 -15.31 -3.94 -21.74
CA ALA A 18 -15.15 -4.34 -23.13
C ALA A 18 -16.52 -4.73 -23.69
N ASN A 19 -16.93 -4.11 -24.81
CA ASN A 19 -18.27 -4.25 -25.40
C ASN A 19 -19.40 -4.07 -24.38
N GLN A 20 -19.29 -3.05 -23.52
CA GLN A 20 -20.25 -2.72 -22.45
C GLN A 20 -20.35 -3.78 -21.33
N VAL A 21 -19.53 -4.82 -21.36
CA VAL A 21 -19.40 -5.79 -20.27
C VAL A 21 -18.32 -5.29 -19.33
N ALA A 22 -18.62 -5.22 -18.03
CA ALA A 22 -17.64 -4.83 -17.01
C ALA A 22 -16.49 -5.84 -16.96
N ILE A 23 -15.25 -5.33 -16.97
CA ILE A 23 -14.04 -6.14 -16.94
C ILE A 23 -13.34 -5.90 -15.61
N ASN A 24 -13.25 -6.96 -14.79
CA ASN A 24 -12.64 -6.89 -13.46
C ASN A 24 -11.39 -7.76 -13.33
N THR A 25 -11.11 -8.63 -14.31
CA THR A 25 -9.95 -9.54 -14.32
C THR A 25 -9.31 -9.58 -15.70
N ALA A 26 -8.03 -9.94 -15.75
CA ALA A 26 -7.31 -10.16 -17.00
C ALA A 26 -7.95 -11.30 -17.81
N ASP A 27 -8.44 -12.34 -17.14
CA ASP A 27 -9.16 -13.45 -17.78
C ASP A 27 -10.47 -12.99 -18.42
N ALA A 28 -11.27 -12.17 -17.72
CA ALA A 28 -12.51 -11.63 -18.30
C ALA A 28 -12.25 -10.80 -19.56
N LEU A 29 -11.15 -10.04 -19.59
CA LEU A 29 -10.74 -9.33 -20.80
C LEU A 29 -10.31 -10.29 -21.91
N SER A 30 -9.52 -11.31 -21.56
CA SER A 30 -9.06 -12.35 -22.49
C SER A 30 -10.24 -13.06 -23.15
N ASP A 31 -11.24 -13.45 -22.37
CA ASP A 31 -12.47 -14.10 -22.85
C ASP A 31 -13.28 -13.17 -23.76
N ALA A 32 -13.44 -11.89 -23.39
CA ALA A 32 -14.10 -10.90 -24.23
C ALA A 32 -13.38 -10.75 -25.59
N VAL A 33 -12.04 -10.75 -25.59
CA VAL A 33 -11.23 -10.66 -26.81
C VAL A 33 -11.40 -11.91 -27.68
N LYS A 34 -11.41 -13.10 -27.09
CA LYS A 34 -11.66 -14.36 -27.83
C LYS A 34 -13.06 -14.38 -28.45
N LEU A 35 -14.07 -13.96 -27.69
CA LEU A 35 -15.47 -13.89 -28.15
C LEU A 35 -15.66 -12.94 -29.33
N SER A 36 -14.81 -11.92 -29.48
CA SER A 36 -14.88 -10.99 -30.62
C SER A 36 -14.58 -11.65 -31.98
N LYS A 37 -13.83 -12.76 -31.98
CA LYS A 37 -13.35 -13.44 -33.20
C LYS A 37 -12.71 -12.48 -34.22
N GLY A 38 -11.93 -11.50 -33.74
CA GLY A 38 -11.24 -10.50 -34.59
C GLY A 38 -12.12 -9.33 -35.03
N SER A 39 -13.36 -9.26 -34.55
CA SER A 39 -14.24 -8.10 -34.75
C SER A 39 -13.76 -6.91 -33.92
N GLU A 40 -14.03 -5.70 -34.41
CA GLU A 40 -13.76 -4.48 -33.64
C GLU A 40 -14.57 -4.50 -32.34
N MET A 41 -13.92 -4.13 -31.24
CA MET A 41 -14.48 -4.09 -29.89
C MET A 41 -14.43 -2.67 -29.35
N SER A 42 -15.42 -2.26 -28.57
CA SER A 42 -15.32 -1.04 -27.75
C SER A 42 -14.64 -1.36 -26.42
N ILE A 43 -13.72 -0.51 -25.97
CA ILE A 43 -13.10 -0.60 -24.65
C ILE A 43 -13.24 0.74 -23.95
N ASP A 44 -13.72 0.70 -22.72
CA ASP A 44 -13.73 1.87 -21.83
C ASP A 44 -12.53 1.80 -20.91
N VAL A 45 -11.80 2.91 -20.79
CA VAL A 45 -10.67 3.05 -19.87
C VAL A 45 -10.82 4.25 -18.97
N MET A 46 -10.35 4.11 -17.73
CA MET A 46 -10.16 5.19 -16.79
C MET A 46 -8.69 5.64 -16.85
N ARG A 47 -8.46 6.91 -17.18
CA ARG A 47 -7.14 7.54 -17.20
C ARG A 47 -7.18 8.85 -16.44
N ASN A 48 -6.40 8.98 -15.37
CA ASN A 48 -6.33 10.19 -14.54
C ASN A 48 -7.73 10.68 -14.09
N GLY A 49 -8.61 9.74 -13.70
CA GLY A 49 -9.98 10.02 -13.28
C GLY A 49 -10.96 10.40 -14.39
N LYS A 50 -10.55 10.30 -15.67
CA LYS A 50 -11.42 10.54 -16.84
C LYS A 50 -11.71 9.22 -17.54
N GLN A 51 -12.99 9.01 -17.85
CA GLN A 51 -13.42 7.90 -18.69
C GLN A 51 -13.17 8.23 -20.16
N LEU A 52 -12.55 7.30 -20.89
CA LEU A 52 -12.27 7.38 -22.32
C LEU A 52 -12.90 6.17 -23.00
N HIS A 53 -13.52 6.42 -24.15
CA HIS A 53 -14.13 5.38 -24.99
C HIS A 53 -13.26 5.16 -26.22
N MET A 54 -12.82 3.93 -26.45
CA MET A 54 -11.94 3.58 -27.55
C MET A 54 -12.48 2.37 -28.32
N LYS A 55 -12.00 2.18 -29.54
CA LYS A 55 -12.28 1.01 -30.35
C LYS A 55 -10.98 0.33 -30.72
N ILE A 56 -10.91 -0.98 -30.54
CA ILE A 56 -9.72 -1.78 -30.87
C ILE A 56 -10.13 -3.02 -31.66
N ARG A 57 -9.30 -3.42 -32.62
CA ARG A 57 -9.47 -4.67 -33.35
C ARG A 57 -8.41 -5.68 -32.88
N PRO A 58 -8.81 -6.81 -32.30
CA PRO A 58 -7.89 -7.89 -31.96
C PRO A 58 -7.20 -8.45 -33.19
N VAL A 59 -5.95 -8.88 -33.02
CA VAL A 59 -5.15 -9.49 -34.09
C VAL A 59 -4.92 -10.95 -33.76
N GLU A 60 -5.15 -11.83 -34.73
CA GLU A 60 -4.85 -13.25 -34.60
C GLU A 60 -3.35 -13.46 -34.44
N SER A 61 -2.98 -14.25 -33.44
CA SER A 61 -1.61 -14.60 -33.14
C SER A 61 -1.14 -15.70 -34.11
N ALA A 62 0.00 -15.45 -34.76
CA ALA A 62 0.59 -16.39 -35.72
C ALA A 62 1.12 -17.69 -35.08
N THR A 63 1.20 -17.77 -33.75
CA THR A 63 1.77 -18.93 -33.04
C THR A 63 0.73 -19.93 -32.57
N ASP A 64 -0.49 -19.48 -32.28
CA ASP A 64 -1.55 -20.27 -31.64
C ASP A 64 -2.95 -19.96 -32.16
N SER A 65 -3.09 -19.12 -33.20
CA SER A 65 -4.38 -18.72 -33.78
C SER A 65 -5.36 -18.06 -32.79
N GLU A 66 -4.85 -17.54 -31.67
CA GLU A 66 -5.64 -16.84 -30.66
C GLU A 66 -5.68 -15.33 -30.94
N TYR A 67 -6.82 -14.69 -30.73
CA TYR A 67 -6.95 -13.23 -30.88
C TYR A 67 -6.36 -12.49 -29.67
N ARG A 68 -5.54 -11.47 -29.93
CA ARG A 68 -4.86 -10.69 -28.89
C ARG A 68 -4.92 -9.19 -29.15
N LEU A 69 -4.94 -8.42 -28.06
CA LEU A 69 -4.80 -6.96 -28.08
C LEU A 69 -3.34 -6.49 -27.97
N GLY A 70 -2.39 -7.40 -27.73
CA GLY A 70 -0.98 -7.05 -27.50
C GLY A 70 -0.75 -6.28 -26.20
N LEU A 71 -1.63 -6.48 -25.21
CA LEU A 71 -1.59 -5.86 -23.88
C LEU A 71 -1.00 -6.82 -22.86
N TRP A 72 -0.25 -6.27 -21.92
CA TRP A 72 0.09 -6.93 -20.67
C TRP A 72 -0.82 -6.34 -19.60
N VAL A 73 -1.69 -7.17 -19.02
CA VAL A 73 -2.72 -6.71 -18.07
C VAL A 73 -2.40 -7.27 -16.70
N ARG A 74 -2.44 -6.40 -15.70
CA ARG A 74 -2.27 -6.75 -14.29
C ARG A 74 -3.57 -6.40 -13.56
N ASP A 75 -4.14 -7.38 -12.88
CA ASP A 75 -5.42 -7.26 -12.15
C ASP A 75 -5.28 -7.53 -10.65
N SER A 76 -4.11 -7.97 -10.20
CA SER A 76 -3.82 -8.28 -8.80
C SER A 76 -2.37 -7.96 -8.44
N THR A 77 -2.14 -7.74 -7.15
CA THR A 77 -0.81 -7.59 -6.56
C THR A 77 -0.81 -8.17 -5.15
N ALA A 78 0.35 -8.64 -4.71
CA ALA A 78 0.58 -9.09 -3.35
C ALA A 78 1.95 -8.59 -2.89
N GLY A 79 2.08 -8.35 -1.59
CA GLY A 79 3.32 -7.87 -1.00
C GLY A 79 3.31 -7.95 0.51
N ILE A 80 4.49 -7.83 1.11
CA ILE A 80 4.65 -7.78 2.55
C ILE A 80 4.55 -6.32 2.99
N GLY A 81 3.75 -6.09 4.01
CA GLY A 81 3.49 -4.77 4.55
C GLY A 81 3.18 -4.85 6.04
N THR A 82 3.40 -3.76 6.75
CA THR A 82 3.15 -3.70 8.19
C THR A 82 1.84 -2.96 8.48
N LEU A 83 1.00 -3.55 9.33
CA LEU A 83 -0.11 -2.84 9.95
C LEU A 83 0.46 -1.80 10.92
N THR A 84 0.11 -0.54 10.72
CA THR A 84 0.59 0.56 11.56
C THR A 84 -0.22 0.67 12.84
N PHE A 85 -1.54 0.69 12.73
CA PHE A 85 -2.40 0.70 13.91
C PHE A 85 -3.76 0.11 13.58
N VAL A 86 -4.44 -0.34 14.62
CA VAL A 86 -5.84 -0.76 14.56
C VAL A 86 -6.56 -0.05 15.69
N ASP A 87 -7.67 0.63 15.36
CA ASP A 87 -8.62 1.14 16.34
C ASP A 87 -9.37 -0.05 16.95
N PRO A 88 -9.25 -0.29 18.27
CA PRO A 88 -9.87 -1.45 18.91
C PRO A 88 -11.40 -1.36 18.96
N GLU A 89 -11.98 -0.16 18.98
CA GLU A 89 -13.42 0.07 19.08
C GLU A 89 -14.07 0.06 17.70
N ALA A 90 -13.58 0.90 16.79
CA ALA A 90 -14.10 0.98 15.43
C ALA A 90 -13.68 -0.20 14.55
N LYS A 91 -12.68 -0.98 14.99
CA LYS A 91 -12.08 -2.09 14.24
C LYS A 91 -11.52 -1.63 12.88
N GLN A 92 -11.11 -0.37 12.76
CA GLN A 92 -10.50 0.18 11.55
C GLN A 92 -8.98 0.07 11.63
N PHE A 93 -8.33 -0.27 10.53
CA PHE A 93 -6.87 -0.31 10.48
C PHE A 93 -6.29 0.71 9.49
N ALA A 94 -5.01 1.04 9.71
CA ALA A 94 -4.16 1.68 8.73
C ALA A 94 -2.83 0.90 8.60
N ALA A 95 -2.28 0.86 7.39
CA ALA A 95 -1.05 0.14 7.05
C ALA A 95 -0.17 0.96 6.08
N LEU A 96 1.10 0.55 5.97
CA LEU A 96 2.15 1.06 5.06
C LEU A 96 2.59 2.52 5.25
N GLY A 97 1.67 3.46 5.46
CA GLY A 97 1.97 4.89 5.47
C GLY A 97 2.25 5.48 4.08
N HIS A 98 2.02 4.72 3.01
CA HIS A 98 2.05 5.17 1.62
C HIS A 98 1.06 4.35 0.78
N GLY A 99 0.75 4.85 -0.41
CA GLY A 99 -0.10 4.12 -1.35
C GLY A 99 0.61 2.96 -2.04
N ILE A 100 -0.15 1.92 -2.37
CA ILE A 100 0.29 0.84 -3.26
C ILE A 100 0.23 1.35 -4.69
N THR A 101 1.36 1.33 -5.35
CA THR A 101 1.51 1.72 -6.75
C THR A 101 1.87 0.51 -7.60
N ASP A 102 1.44 0.51 -8.85
CA ASP A 102 1.90 -0.46 -9.82
C ASP A 102 3.40 -0.24 -10.11
N ILE A 103 4.20 -1.31 -10.04
CA ILE A 103 5.67 -1.19 -10.12
C ILE A 103 6.18 -0.76 -11.50
N ASP A 104 5.42 -1.00 -12.57
CA ASP A 104 5.82 -0.71 -13.94
C ASP A 104 5.46 0.74 -14.33
N THR A 105 4.34 1.23 -13.79
CA THR A 105 3.75 2.52 -14.18
C THR A 105 3.88 3.60 -13.12
N GLY A 106 4.11 3.21 -11.86
CA GLY A 106 4.08 4.11 -10.70
C GLY A 106 2.67 4.64 -10.37
N ALA A 107 1.63 4.21 -11.09
CA ALA A 107 0.27 4.68 -10.88
C ALA A 107 -0.31 4.10 -9.59
N MET A 108 -1.06 4.92 -8.84
CA MET A 108 -1.81 4.46 -7.67
C MET A 108 -2.84 3.40 -8.09
N MET A 109 -2.80 2.25 -7.41
CA MET A 109 -3.76 1.18 -7.67
C MET A 109 -5.11 1.51 -7.04
N THR A 110 -6.19 1.41 -7.81
CA THR A 110 -7.55 1.47 -7.27
C THR A 110 -7.92 0.13 -6.63
N VAL A 111 -8.51 0.17 -5.44
CA VAL A 111 -8.96 -1.05 -4.74
C VAL A 111 -10.38 -1.39 -5.19
N SER A 112 -10.54 -2.52 -5.88
CA SER A 112 -11.84 -3.16 -6.08
C SER A 112 -12.16 -4.10 -4.91
N SER A 113 -11.20 -4.95 -4.57
CA SER A 113 -11.16 -5.80 -3.39
C SER A 113 -9.72 -5.97 -2.92
N GLY A 114 -9.52 -6.29 -1.65
CA GLY A 114 -8.21 -6.56 -1.08
C GLY A 114 -8.33 -7.07 0.33
N GLN A 115 -7.38 -7.92 0.74
CA GLN A 115 -7.39 -8.57 2.04
C GLN A 115 -6.01 -8.43 2.69
N ILE A 116 -6.00 -8.42 4.01
CA ILE A 116 -4.78 -8.57 4.80
C ILE A 116 -4.76 -9.97 5.42
N LEU A 117 -3.63 -10.65 5.25
CA LEU A 117 -3.37 -11.99 5.77
C LEU A 117 -2.20 -11.93 6.75
N ARG A 118 -2.12 -12.92 7.64
CA ARG A 118 -0.95 -13.04 8.53
C ARG A 118 0.24 -13.61 7.75
N SER A 119 1.41 -13.05 7.99
CA SER A 119 2.67 -13.53 7.41
C SER A 119 3.68 -13.93 8.47
N SER A 120 4.64 -14.76 8.08
CA SER A 120 5.87 -15.04 8.83
C SER A 120 7.07 -14.70 7.98
N ILE A 121 8.02 -13.97 8.55
CA ILE A 121 9.25 -13.58 7.87
C ILE A 121 10.27 -14.72 7.96
N LEU A 122 10.63 -15.27 6.82
CA LEU A 122 11.59 -16.38 6.70
C LEU A 122 13.03 -15.87 6.70
N SER A 123 13.26 -14.73 6.05
CA SER A 123 14.60 -14.14 5.95
C SER A 123 14.53 -12.66 5.58
N ALA A 124 15.65 -11.97 5.71
CA ALA A 124 15.82 -10.60 5.24
C ALA A 124 17.05 -10.52 4.31
N THR A 125 16.87 -9.89 3.14
CA THR A 125 17.98 -9.48 2.29
C THR A 125 18.45 -8.11 2.79
N LYS A 126 19.73 -8.00 3.15
CA LYS A 126 20.27 -6.74 3.69
C LYS A 126 20.22 -5.62 2.65
N GLY A 127 19.79 -4.45 3.08
CA GLY A 127 19.92 -3.22 2.31
C GLY A 127 21.37 -2.76 2.28
N LEU A 128 21.82 -2.37 1.09
CA LEU A 128 23.14 -1.82 0.84
C LEU A 128 23.00 -0.46 0.17
N ARG A 129 24.08 0.33 0.20
CA ARG A 129 24.11 1.59 -0.55
C ARG A 129 23.87 1.33 -2.04
N GLY A 130 22.81 1.93 -2.58
CA GLY A 130 22.40 1.76 -3.97
C GLY A 130 21.44 0.60 -4.23
N THR A 131 21.31 -0.34 -3.28
CA THR A 131 20.50 -1.56 -3.45
C THR A 131 19.57 -1.74 -2.25
N PRO A 132 18.26 -1.49 -2.42
CA PRO A 132 17.28 -1.73 -1.36
C PRO A 132 17.30 -3.19 -0.91
N GLY A 133 17.19 -3.40 0.41
CA GLY A 133 16.94 -4.72 0.97
C GLY A 133 15.46 -5.04 1.01
N GLU A 134 15.13 -6.27 1.40
CA GLU A 134 13.75 -6.79 1.38
C GLU A 134 13.55 -7.84 2.49
N LEU A 135 12.40 -7.79 3.16
CA LEU A 135 11.91 -8.89 3.98
C LEU A 135 11.22 -9.94 3.10
N LYS A 136 11.62 -11.21 3.27
CA LYS A 136 11.04 -12.35 2.56
C LYS A 136 10.23 -13.19 3.54
N GLY A 137 8.95 -13.36 3.24
CA GLY A 137 8.01 -14.06 4.11
C GLY A 137 7.00 -14.85 3.32
N VAL A 138 6.23 -15.64 4.06
CA VAL A 138 5.13 -16.47 3.55
C VAL A 138 3.87 -16.14 4.30
N PHE A 139 2.73 -16.30 3.65
CA PHE A 139 1.43 -16.26 4.33
C PHE A 139 1.31 -17.51 5.21
N LEU A 140 0.88 -17.32 6.46
CA LEU A 140 0.75 -18.42 7.41
C LEU A 140 -0.47 -19.29 7.14
N ASP A 141 -1.57 -18.65 6.74
CA ASP A 141 -2.82 -19.29 6.38
C ASP A 141 -3.59 -18.35 5.44
N GLU A 142 -3.67 -18.73 4.17
CA GLU A 142 -4.37 -17.96 3.14
C GLU A 142 -5.89 -17.98 3.32
N THR A 143 -6.42 -18.88 4.14
CA THR A 143 -7.86 -18.95 4.45
C THR A 143 -8.26 -18.02 5.60
N LEU A 144 -7.30 -17.60 6.44
CA LEU A 144 -7.56 -16.78 7.61
C LEU A 144 -7.37 -15.29 7.33
N VAL A 145 -8.42 -14.68 6.78
CA VAL A 145 -8.49 -13.24 6.53
C VAL A 145 -8.46 -12.44 7.84
N SER A 146 -7.47 -11.56 7.98
CA SER A 146 -7.32 -10.68 9.15
C SER A 146 -8.02 -9.33 8.97
N GLY A 147 -8.42 -8.99 7.75
CA GLY A 147 -9.15 -7.77 7.43
C GLY A 147 -9.36 -7.54 5.94
N ASP A 148 -10.27 -6.63 5.63
CA ASP A 148 -10.58 -6.20 4.27
C ASP A 148 -10.03 -4.80 4.02
N ILE A 149 -9.31 -4.63 2.91
CA ILE A 149 -8.87 -3.33 2.43
C ILE A 149 -10.05 -2.61 1.77
N LYS A 150 -10.30 -1.37 2.17
CA LYS A 150 -11.36 -0.52 1.63
C LYS A 150 -10.84 0.71 0.91
N LEU A 151 -9.62 1.15 1.21
CA LEU A 151 -9.02 2.34 0.61
C LEU A 151 -7.51 2.15 0.46
N ASN A 152 -7.01 2.42 -0.74
CA ASN A 152 -5.59 2.70 -0.99
C ASN A 152 -5.46 4.19 -1.29
N SER A 153 -4.75 4.93 -0.43
CA SER A 153 -4.51 6.35 -0.61
C SER A 153 -3.02 6.66 -0.55
N GLU A 154 -2.64 7.86 -0.93
CA GLU A 154 -1.26 8.32 -0.83
C GLU A 154 -0.69 8.25 0.60
N TYR A 155 -1.55 8.24 1.62
CA TYR A 155 -1.17 8.22 3.04
C TYR A 155 -1.12 6.82 3.66
N GLY A 156 -1.51 5.78 2.91
CA GLY A 156 -1.57 4.42 3.43
C GLY A 156 -2.72 3.59 2.87
N VAL A 157 -2.82 2.38 3.40
CA VAL A 157 -3.90 1.43 3.10
C VAL A 157 -4.79 1.31 4.33
N TYR A 158 -6.10 1.38 4.13
CA TYR A 158 -7.09 1.43 5.20
C TYR A 158 -8.19 0.42 4.97
N GLY A 159 -8.79 -0.04 6.07
CA GLY A 159 -9.84 -1.03 5.97
C GLY A 159 -10.43 -1.47 7.30
N GLN A 160 -11.17 -2.58 7.23
CA GLN A 160 -11.83 -3.19 8.38
C GLN A 160 -10.97 -4.35 8.89
N TYR A 161 -10.61 -4.33 10.17
CA TYR A 161 -9.90 -5.41 10.84
C TYR A 161 -10.93 -6.44 11.33
N LEU A 162 -10.75 -7.69 10.91
CA LEU A 162 -11.60 -8.82 11.25
C LEU A 162 -10.95 -9.75 12.28
N GLY A 163 -9.65 -9.58 12.53
CA GLY A 163 -8.91 -10.38 13.49
C GLY A 163 -9.35 -10.16 14.95
N ALA A 164 -9.08 -11.17 15.77
CA ALA A 164 -9.15 -11.04 17.21
C ALA A 164 -7.99 -10.18 17.73
N PHE A 165 -8.26 -9.32 18.71
CA PHE A 165 -7.21 -8.74 19.53
C PHE A 165 -6.81 -9.76 20.58
N SER A 166 -5.50 -9.97 20.78
CA SER A 166 -5.03 -10.77 21.92
C SER A 166 -5.39 -10.04 23.22
N ALA A 167 -5.69 -10.79 24.28
CA ALA A 167 -5.88 -10.22 25.63
C ALA A 167 -4.63 -9.47 26.16
N HIS A 168 -3.48 -9.63 25.50
CA HIS A 168 -2.21 -9.00 25.83
C HIS A 168 -1.87 -7.81 24.90
N SER A 169 -2.82 -7.39 24.05
CA SER A 169 -2.62 -6.23 23.16
C SER A 169 -2.78 -4.95 23.98
N GLY A 170 -1.67 -4.32 24.35
CA GLY A 170 -1.71 -3.00 24.96
C GLY A 170 -2.22 -1.96 23.94
N THR A 171 -3.01 -1.00 24.39
CA THR A 171 -3.34 0.19 23.60
C THR A 171 -2.25 1.24 23.82
N MET A 172 -1.99 2.05 22.79
CA MET A 172 -1.04 3.14 22.87
C MET A 172 -1.69 4.42 22.33
N PRO A 173 -1.57 5.56 23.03
CA PRO A 173 -2.10 6.83 22.53
C PRO A 173 -1.42 7.28 21.24
N ILE A 174 -2.15 8.09 20.48
CA ILE A 174 -1.64 8.81 19.31
C ILE A 174 -0.94 10.09 19.78
N GLY A 175 0.23 10.38 19.20
CA GLY A 175 0.96 11.63 19.40
C GLY A 175 0.71 12.63 18.28
N LEU A 176 0.44 13.88 18.67
CA LEU A 176 0.24 14.98 17.73
C LEU A 176 1.57 15.46 17.16
N ILE A 177 1.52 16.07 15.97
CA ILE A 177 2.74 16.57 15.30
C ILE A 177 3.51 17.58 16.18
N SER A 178 2.81 18.38 16.98
CA SER A 178 3.39 19.37 17.90
C SER A 178 4.20 18.74 19.06
N GLU A 179 3.91 17.48 19.40
CA GLU A 179 4.56 16.74 20.48
C GLU A 179 5.86 16.05 20.04
N ILE A 180 6.05 15.90 18.72
CA ILE A 180 7.19 15.18 18.15
C ILE A 180 8.45 16.04 18.23
N LYS A 181 9.55 15.43 18.68
CA LYS A 181 10.86 16.08 18.80
C LYS A 181 11.92 15.30 18.02
N VAL A 182 12.90 16.03 17.50
CA VAL A 182 14.18 15.44 17.08
C VAL A 182 14.81 14.80 18.30
N GLY A 183 15.14 13.51 18.23
CA GLY A 183 15.51 12.76 19.42
C GLY A 183 15.36 11.25 19.28
N PRO A 184 15.67 10.52 20.36
CA PRO A 184 15.44 9.08 20.43
C PRO A 184 13.96 8.73 20.22
N ALA A 185 13.74 7.60 19.56
CA ALA A 185 12.44 6.99 19.33
C ALA A 185 12.65 5.48 19.09
N TYR A 186 11.57 4.75 18.83
CA TYR A 186 11.66 3.36 18.41
C TYR A 186 10.64 3.03 17.34
N ILE A 187 10.91 1.96 16.60
CA ILE A 187 9.94 1.33 15.70
C ILE A 187 9.53 -0.04 16.22
N LEU A 188 8.31 -0.43 15.93
CA LEU A 188 7.85 -1.81 16.09
C LEU A 188 7.87 -2.49 14.72
N SER A 189 8.64 -3.56 14.57
CA SER A 189 8.76 -4.26 13.30
C SER A 189 8.97 -5.75 13.50
N ASN A 190 8.54 -6.55 12.53
CA ASN A 190 8.78 -7.98 12.49
C ASN A 190 9.78 -8.28 11.37
N VAL A 191 10.97 -8.78 11.74
CA VAL A 191 12.08 -9.05 10.80
C VAL A 191 12.46 -10.52 10.75
N GLU A 192 11.82 -11.36 11.56
CA GLU A 192 12.03 -12.80 11.62
C GLU A 192 10.85 -13.48 12.31
N GLY A 193 10.36 -14.59 11.75
CA GLY A 193 9.20 -15.31 12.24
C GLY A 193 7.97 -14.42 12.29
N THR A 194 7.19 -14.52 13.36
CA THR A 194 5.95 -13.76 13.58
C THR A 194 6.06 -12.71 14.68
N LYS A 195 7.22 -12.62 15.34
CA LYS A 195 7.42 -11.78 16.51
C LYS A 195 7.67 -10.32 16.11
N VAL A 196 6.89 -9.40 16.68
CA VAL A 196 7.14 -7.97 16.58
C VAL A 196 8.12 -7.57 17.68
N ASP A 197 9.23 -6.96 17.30
CA ASP A 197 10.26 -6.46 18.21
C ASP A 197 10.34 -4.93 18.18
N LYS A 198 10.82 -4.37 19.30
CA LYS A 198 11.12 -2.95 19.45
C LYS A 198 12.57 -2.70 19.03
N PHE A 199 12.76 -1.79 18.07
CA PHE A 199 14.07 -1.37 17.58
C PHE A 199 14.28 0.12 17.75
N GLU A 200 15.45 0.50 18.28
CA GLU A 200 15.85 1.89 18.47
C GLU A 200 16.10 2.63 17.15
N ILE A 201 15.59 3.85 17.10
CA ILE A 201 15.83 4.80 16.01
C ILE A 201 16.11 6.20 16.58
N GLN A 202 16.62 7.08 15.73
CA GLN A 202 16.73 8.51 15.97
C GLN A 202 15.85 9.26 14.97
N ILE A 203 14.95 10.13 15.45
CA ILE A 203 14.30 11.13 14.60
C ILE A 203 15.32 12.25 14.36
N GLU A 204 15.83 12.37 13.14
CA GLU A 204 16.82 13.38 12.76
C GLU A 204 16.17 14.70 12.34
N LYS A 205 14.98 14.65 11.72
CA LYS A 205 14.22 15.83 11.28
C LYS A 205 12.72 15.61 11.39
N VAL A 206 12.01 16.68 11.74
CA VAL A 206 10.55 16.76 11.72
C VAL A 206 10.15 17.82 10.70
N LEU A 207 9.25 17.48 9.78
CA LEU A 207 8.86 18.29 8.62
C LEU A 207 7.32 18.46 8.56
N PRO A 208 6.70 19.26 9.45
CA PRO A 208 5.24 19.39 9.58
C PRO A 208 4.52 19.90 8.32
N HIS A 209 5.22 20.64 7.45
CA HIS A 209 4.65 21.24 6.25
C HIS A 209 4.90 20.40 4.98
N ALA A 210 5.52 19.23 5.11
CA ALA A 210 5.86 18.34 4.00
C ALA A 210 4.72 17.38 3.60
N ARG A 211 3.46 17.77 3.80
CA ARG A 211 2.30 16.90 3.57
C ARG A 211 2.20 16.42 2.12
N ARG A 212 2.51 17.29 1.15
CA ARG A 212 2.50 16.95 -0.29
C ARG A 212 3.54 15.92 -0.69
N SER A 213 4.68 15.88 0.00
CA SER A 213 5.74 14.91 -0.29
C SER A 213 5.65 13.67 0.59
N LEU A 214 4.70 13.62 1.53
CA LEU A 214 4.48 12.53 2.49
C LEU A 214 5.69 12.23 3.38
N LYS A 215 6.69 13.12 3.40
CA LYS A 215 7.95 12.99 4.14
C LYS A 215 7.86 13.77 5.44
N GLY A 216 7.03 13.29 6.37
CA GLY A 216 6.78 13.96 7.66
C GLY A 216 8.01 13.99 8.56
N MET A 217 8.86 12.98 8.52
CA MET A 217 10.08 12.92 9.32
C MET A 217 11.22 12.21 8.58
N VAL A 218 12.46 12.52 8.97
CA VAL A 218 13.64 11.74 8.61
C VAL A 218 14.06 10.97 9.85
N ILE A 219 14.20 9.66 9.71
CA ILE A 219 14.60 8.76 10.78
C ILE A 219 15.90 8.04 10.41
N ARG A 220 16.63 7.61 11.44
CA ARG A 220 17.77 6.71 11.31
C ARG A 220 17.61 5.53 12.25
N VAL A 221 17.83 4.32 11.75
CA VAL A 221 17.98 3.12 12.58
C VAL A 221 19.31 3.17 13.33
N THR A 222 19.24 3.05 14.66
CA THR A 222 20.40 3.00 15.54
C THR A 222 20.54 1.65 16.26
N ASP A 223 19.49 0.81 16.22
CA ASP A 223 19.51 -0.51 16.85
C ASP A 223 20.51 -1.46 16.17
N PRO A 224 21.53 -1.97 16.89
CA PRO A 224 22.54 -2.83 16.31
C PRO A 224 21.96 -4.17 15.80
N ARG A 225 20.91 -4.70 16.45
CA ARG A 225 20.30 -5.98 16.06
C ARG A 225 19.58 -5.84 14.72
N LEU A 226 18.90 -4.70 14.50
CA LEU A 226 18.22 -4.44 13.25
C LEU A 226 19.22 -4.21 12.11
N LEU A 227 20.25 -3.39 12.36
CA LEU A 227 21.32 -3.11 11.41
C LEU A 227 22.07 -4.38 11.01
N GLU A 228 22.37 -5.24 11.98
CA GLU A 228 23.02 -6.52 11.72
C GLU A 228 22.16 -7.40 10.81
N LYS A 229 20.87 -7.54 11.08
CA LYS A 229 19.99 -8.43 10.30
C LYS A 229 19.66 -7.89 8.90
N THR A 230 19.45 -6.58 8.77
CA THR A 230 18.79 -5.99 7.60
C THR A 230 19.57 -4.88 6.92
N GLY A 231 20.65 -4.38 7.51
CA GLY A 231 21.38 -3.20 7.02
C GLY A 231 20.65 -1.86 7.24
N GLY A 232 19.46 -1.86 7.86
CA GLY A 232 18.68 -0.66 8.14
C GLY A 232 17.20 -0.85 7.80
N ILE A 233 16.61 0.11 7.09
CA ILE A 233 15.22 0.04 6.64
C ILE A 233 15.20 -0.72 5.31
N VAL A 234 14.31 -1.71 5.21
CA VAL A 234 14.16 -2.55 4.02
C VAL A 234 12.70 -2.61 3.57
N GLN A 235 12.47 -3.04 2.32
CA GLN A 235 11.12 -3.28 1.83
C GLN A 235 10.40 -4.31 2.70
N GLY A 236 9.10 -4.10 2.94
CA GLY A 236 8.31 -4.88 3.90
C GLY A 236 8.16 -4.21 5.27
N MET A 237 9.09 -3.33 5.66
CA MET A 237 8.98 -2.56 6.92
C MET A 237 8.03 -1.37 6.82
N SER A 238 7.63 -0.96 5.62
CA SER A 238 6.66 0.12 5.41
C SER A 238 5.43 -0.13 6.27
N GLY A 239 5.04 0.89 7.05
CA GLY A 239 3.96 0.83 8.01
C GLY A 239 4.41 0.51 9.43
N SER A 240 5.68 0.15 9.68
CA SER A 240 6.21 -0.06 11.03
C SER A 240 5.93 1.17 11.88
N PRO A 241 5.19 1.04 12.99
CA PRO A 241 4.84 2.18 13.84
C PRO A 241 6.09 2.83 14.38
N ILE A 242 6.12 4.16 14.39
CA ILE A 242 7.16 4.97 15.02
C ILE A 242 6.59 5.49 16.34
N ILE A 243 7.31 5.25 17.43
CA ILE A 243 6.89 5.58 18.78
C ILE A 243 7.91 6.50 19.44
N GLN A 244 7.41 7.59 20.03
CA GLN A 244 8.19 8.50 20.86
C GLN A 244 7.34 8.91 22.05
N ASN A 245 7.92 8.94 23.26
CA ASN A 245 7.22 9.27 24.50
C ASN A 245 5.95 8.42 24.72
N ASP A 246 6.06 7.12 24.48
CA ASP A 246 4.96 6.13 24.62
C ASP A 246 3.70 6.45 23.80
N LYS A 247 3.89 7.17 22.69
CA LYS A 247 2.83 7.53 21.73
C LYS A 247 3.21 7.10 20.33
N ILE A 248 2.27 6.55 19.58
CA ILE A 248 2.46 6.36 18.12
C ILE A 248 2.48 7.74 17.50
N VAL A 249 3.60 8.13 16.88
CA VAL A 249 3.79 9.45 16.26
C VAL A 249 3.85 9.37 14.73
N GLY A 250 4.05 8.18 14.17
CA GLY A 250 4.15 7.99 12.74
C GLY A 250 4.28 6.54 12.29
N ALA A 251 4.59 6.37 11.02
CA ALA A 251 4.89 5.09 10.41
C ALA A 251 6.11 5.21 9.49
N VAL A 252 6.96 4.19 9.45
CA VAL A 252 8.06 4.10 8.48
C VAL A 252 7.48 3.98 7.07
N THR A 253 8.07 4.68 6.10
CA THR A 253 7.65 4.62 4.69
C THR A 253 8.82 4.19 3.80
N HIS A 254 9.54 5.15 3.21
CA HIS A 254 10.55 4.87 2.20
C HIS A 254 11.97 4.95 2.79
N VAL A 255 12.82 4.00 2.42
CA VAL A 255 14.26 4.01 2.71
C VAL A 255 15.01 4.98 1.81
N PHE A 256 16.12 5.54 2.27
CA PHE A 256 17.05 6.28 1.42
C PHE A 256 17.91 5.29 0.63
N VAL A 257 17.79 5.29 -0.70
CA VAL A 257 18.55 4.37 -1.56
C VAL A 257 20.06 4.40 -1.31
N ASN A 258 20.61 5.58 -0.99
CA ASN A 258 22.05 5.77 -0.76
C ASN A 258 22.50 5.58 0.70
N ASP A 259 21.58 5.39 1.64
CA ASP A 259 21.87 5.18 3.06
C ASP A 259 20.73 4.35 3.67
N PRO A 260 20.81 3.00 3.64
CA PRO A 260 19.73 2.13 4.12
C PRO A 260 19.45 2.31 5.62
N THR A 261 20.38 2.90 6.38
CA THR A 261 20.14 3.20 7.79
C THR A 261 19.15 4.34 7.99
N ARG A 262 18.88 5.14 6.94
CA ARG A 262 17.94 6.26 7.00
C ARG A 262 16.71 6.03 6.13
N GLY A 263 15.63 6.68 6.52
CA GLY A 263 14.39 6.66 5.77
C GLY A 263 13.48 7.81 6.16
N TYR A 264 12.30 7.77 5.58
CA TYR A 264 11.22 8.70 5.88
C TYR A 264 10.17 8.05 6.76
N GLY A 265 9.55 8.85 7.61
CA GLY A 265 8.30 8.50 8.26
C GLY A 265 7.18 9.46 7.87
N ILE A 266 5.96 8.96 7.86
CA ILE A 266 4.74 9.76 7.76
C ILE A 266 4.15 9.98 9.15
N PHE A 267 3.49 11.11 9.38
CA PHE A 267 2.81 11.33 10.66
C PHE A 267 1.52 10.53 10.75
N VAL A 268 1.29 9.94 11.92
CA VAL A 268 0.05 9.19 12.18
C VAL A 268 -1.17 10.10 12.10
N GLU A 269 -1.04 11.39 12.46
CA GLU A 269 -2.10 12.39 12.34
C GLU A 269 -2.55 12.58 10.87
N TRP A 270 -1.63 12.49 9.91
CA TRP A 270 -1.99 12.56 8.49
C TRP A 270 -2.72 11.30 8.04
N MET A 271 -2.33 10.15 8.59
CA MET A 271 -2.99 8.87 8.30
C MET A 271 -4.42 8.85 8.87
N LEU A 272 -4.62 9.31 10.11
CA LEU A 272 -5.93 9.34 10.77
C LEU A 272 -6.96 10.21 10.06
N LYS A 273 -6.53 11.34 9.48
CA LYS A 273 -7.41 12.19 8.66
C LYS A 273 -8.05 11.43 7.49
N GLN A 274 -7.44 10.35 6.99
CA GLN A 274 -8.05 9.53 5.93
C GLN A 274 -9.21 8.68 6.44
N ILE A 275 -9.20 8.31 7.72
CA ILE A 275 -10.28 7.56 8.37
C ILE A 275 -11.42 8.51 8.74
N GLU A 276 -11.11 9.67 9.31
CA GLU A 276 -12.10 10.70 9.67
C GLU A 276 -12.85 11.25 8.46
N ASN A 277 -12.14 11.50 7.35
CA ASN A 277 -12.76 12.00 6.11
C ASN A 277 -13.80 11.04 5.51
N GLN A 278 -13.88 9.79 5.99
CA GLN A 278 -14.91 8.83 5.56
C GLN A 278 -16.21 8.93 6.36
N ARG A 279 -16.26 9.72 7.45
CA ARG A 279 -17.40 9.80 8.36
C ARG A 279 -17.66 11.24 8.77
N ILE A 280 -18.66 11.87 8.16
CA ILE A 280 -19.23 13.13 8.66
C ILE A 280 -20.75 12.95 8.74
N SER A 281 -21.27 12.89 9.96
CA SER A 281 -22.70 13.00 10.22
C SER A 281 -22.99 14.44 10.65
N TRP A 282 -23.91 15.12 9.97
CA TRP A 282 -24.40 16.43 10.43
C TRP A 282 -25.71 16.23 11.20
N PHE A 283 -25.89 17.01 12.26
CA PHE A 283 -27.16 17.12 12.98
C PHE A 283 -27.46 18.61 13.18
N SER A 284 -28.68 19.05 12.86
CA SER A 284 -29.07 20.46 12.90
C SER A 284 -29.82 20.87 14.17
N SER A 285 -29.94 19.99 15.18
CA SER A 285 -30.82 20.25 16.33
C SER A 285 -30.26 19.63 17.60
N PHE A 286 -29.59 20.43 18.42
CA PHE A 286 -29.37 20.13 19.83
C PHE A 286 -29.69 21.39 20.65
N ILE A 287 -30.50 21.22 21.71
CA ILE A 287 -30.55 22.18 22.81
C ILE A 287 -29.45 21.74 23.77
N VAL A 288 -28.43 22.57 23.94
CA VAL A 288 -27.47 22.44 25.04
C VAL A 288 -28.14 23.07 26.25
N ALA A 289 -28.51 22.27 27.23
CA ALA A 289 -28.98 22.71 28.55
C ALA A 289 -27.91 22.39 29.59
#